data_AF-M2TIN8-F1
#
_entry.id   AF-M2TIN8-F1
#
_cell.length_a   1.000
_cell.length_b   1.000
_cell.length_c   1.000
_cell.angle_alpha   90.00
_cell.angle_beta   90.00
_cell.angle_gamma   90.00
#
_symmetry.space_group_name_H-M   'P 1'
#
loop_
_entity.id
_entity.type
_entity.pdbx_description
1 polymer ?
#
loop_
_entity_poly.entity_id
_entity_poly.type
_entity_poly.pdbx_seq_one_letter_code
_entity_poly.pdbx_strand_id
1 'polypeptide(L)'
;MLSVASPSRLNLCRDSKYEAALNNLCRKAFDSNMDYASIPPEINVLLLGDAEVGKSTFLSRLSLGIQPRGDGLPPYELPTLRDIDQPFAFDISLYGRPYRLQFFDTASPYNYTLLKPQFVILCYDISSRASLNSLSTTWLPIVNKHFNYDENLPVMVLGLKRDLRKQWTIEEHGPDKKGKGASVMPHEGVQTAQQMLCDRYAECSALTGELCREVLEDIARTSAKTTTEAGAKSQGPDMCNVM
;
A
#
# COMPACT_ATOMS: atom_id res chain seq x y z
N MET A 1 76.58 -31.96 -22.23
CA MET A 1 76.79 -30.83 -21.30
C MET A 1 75.55 -29.96 -21.38
N LEU A 2 74.64 -30.09 -20.38
CA LEU A 2 74.32 -29.07 -19.34
C LEU A 2 73.44 -27.93 -19.90
N SER A 3 72.39 -27.39 -19.27
CA SER A 3 71.59 -27.60 -18.06
C SER A 3 70.46 -26.54 -18.11
N VAL A 4 69.37 -26.77 -17.39
CA VAL A 4 68.21 -25.89 -17.14
C VAL A 4 68.59 -24.55 -16.49
N ALA A 5 67.84 -23.46 -16.77
CA ALA A 5 67.64 -22.34 -15.83
C ALA A 5 66.34 -21.53 -16.11
N SER A 6 65.53 -21.37 -15.07
CA SER A 6 64.26 -20.63 -14.97
C SER A 6 64.46 -19.10 -14.91
N PRO A 7 63.44 -18.26 -15.18
CA PRO A 7 63.55 -16.82 -15.01
C PRO A 7 63.41 -16.40 -13.54
N SER A 8 64.38 -15.59 -13.11
CA SER A 8 64.60 -15.05 -11.78
C SER A 8 63.50 -14.08 -11.34
N ARG A 9 63.13 -14.17 -10.05
CA ARG A 9 62.32 -13.19 -9.31
C ARG A 9 63.01 -11.83 -9.30
N LEU A 10 62.34 -10.81 -9.84
CA LEU A 10 62.60 -9.41 -9.49
C LEU A 10 62.02 -9.17 -8.10
N ASN A 11 62.90 -9.06 -7.11
CA ASN A 11 62.58 -8.56 -5.77
C ASN A 11 62.26 -7.06 -5.88
N LEU A 12 60.97 -6.70 -5.98
CA LEU A 12 60.54 -5.39 -5.50
C LEU A 12 60.46 -5.46 -3.97
N CYS A 13 61.29 -4.66 -3.31
CA CYS A 13 61.21 -4.42 -1.88
C CYS A 13 59.77 -4.06 -1.50
N ARG A 14 59.14 -4.92 -0.69
CA ARG A 14 57.94 -4.60 0.08
C ARG A 14 58.30 -3.54 1.10
N ASP A 15 58.21 -2.27 0.73
CA ASP A 15 58.19 -1.19 1.71
C ASP A 15 56.86 -1.29 2.49
N SER A 16 56.93 -1.98 3.63
CA SER A 16 55.83 -2.20 4.59
C SER A 16 55.07 -0.92 4.97
N LYS A 17 55.68 0.26 4.79
CA LYS A 17 55.04 1.56 5.07
C LYS A 17 54.01 1.98 4.01
N TYR A 18 54.23 1.66 2.73
CA TYR A 18 53.28 2.01 1.66
C TYR A 18 52.09 1.04 1.62
N GLU A 19 52.32 -0.24 1.91
CA GLU A 19 51.26 -1.25 2.02
C GLU A 19 50.36 -0.99 3.24
N ALA A 20 50.93 -0.51 4.35
CA ALA A 20 50.17 -0.05 5.51
C ALA A 20 49.40 1.25 5.25
N ALA A 21 49.95 2.17 4.46
CA ALA A 21 49.27 3.41 4.09
C ALA A 21 48.10 3.17 3.13
N LEU A 22 48.26 2.28 2.14
CA LEU A 22 47.17 1.85 1.25
C LEU A 22 46.10 1.04 2.00
N ASN A 23 46.50 0.15 2.91
CA ASN A 23 45.55 -0.55 3.76
C ASN A 23 44.82 0.38 4.74
N ASN A 24 45.47 1.44 5.23
CA ASN A 24 44.82 2.45 6.06
C ASN A 24 43.97 3.43 5.25
N LEU A 25 44.29 3.70 3.98
CA LEU A 25 43.45 4.50 3.09
C LEU A 25 42.22 3.72 2.64
N CYS A 26 42.38 2.43 2.30
CA CYS A 26 41.28 1.52 2.05
C CYS A 26 40.44 1.31 3.31
N ARG A 27 41.04 1.13 4.51
CA ARG A 27 40.28 1.05 5.78
C ARG A 27 39.60 2.36 6.14
N LYS A 28 40.23 3.52 5.92
CA LYS A 28 39.56 4.83 6.13
C LYS A 28 38.45 5.10 5.11
N ALA A 29 38.56 4.56 3.91
CA ALA A 29 37.46 4.54 2.92
C ALA A 29 36.41 3.46 3.23
N PHE A 30 36.75 2.44 4.04
CA PHE A 30 35.82 1.41 4.54
C PHE A 30 35.11 1.83 5.85
N ASP A 31 35.71 2.73 6.63
CA ASP A 31 35.18 3.26 7.90
C ASP A 31 34.47 4.62 7.75
N SER A 32 34.44 5.19 6.55
CA SER A 32 33.49 6.27 6.23
C SER A 32 32.20 5.63 5.73
N ASN A 33 31.26 5.39 6.65
CA ASN A 33 29.85 5.03 6.43
C ASN A 33 29.40 5.18 4.96
N MET A 34 29.69 4.15 4.16
CA MET A 34 29.04 3.97 2.90
C MET A 34 27.72 3.33 3.29
N ASP A 35 26.74 4.19 3.59
CA ASP A 35 25.35 3.80 3.74
C ASP A 35 25.02 2.94 2.52
N TYR A 36 25.00 1.63 2.70
CA TYR A 36 24.24 0.77 1.82
C TYR A 36 22.81 1.29 1.98
N ALA A 37 22.40 2.19 1.09
CA ALA A 37 21.01 2.54 0.92
C ALA A 37 20.33 1.22 0.54
N SER A 38 19.88 0.49 1.56
CA SER A 38 19.16 -0.76 1.42
C SER A 38 18.04 -0.48 0.43
N ILE A 39 17.97 -1.28 -0.64
CA ILE A 39 16.89 -1.16 -1.63
C ILE A 39 15.59 -1.10 -0.84
N PRO A 40 14.77 -0.04 -1.02
CA PRO A 40 13.58 0.14 -0.21
C PRO A 40 12.70 -1.10 -0.37
N PRO A 41 12.19 -1.68 0.72
CA PRO A 41 11.30 -2.83 0.64
C PRO A 41 10.10 -2.50 -0.24
N GLU A 42 9.87 -3.38 -1.22
CA GLU A 42 8.74 -3.31 -2.13
C GLU A 42 7.55 -4.06 -1.52
N ILE A 43 6.38 -3.42 -1.50
CA ILE A 43 5.18 -3.94 -0.88
C ILE A 43 4.03 -3.90 -1.88
N ASN A 44 3.51 -5.06 -2.22
CA ASN A 44 2.41 -5.23 -3.16
C ASN A 44 1.07 -5.02 -2.43
N VAL A 45 0.31 -4.03 -2.88
CA VAL A 45 -1.02 -3.68 -2.37
C VAL A 45 -2.06 -3.95 -3.46
N LEU A 46 -3.06 -4.77 -3.16
CA LEU A 46 -4.11 -5.13 -4.11
C LEU A 46 -5.44 -4.47 -3.73
N LEU A 47 -6.00 -3.68 -4.65
CA LEU A 47 -7.35 -3.14 -4.51
C LEU A 47 -8.36 -4.10 -5.15
N LEU A 48 -9.39 -4.47 -4.39
CA LEU A 48 -10.52 -5.28 -4.85
C LEU A 48 -11.82 -4.53 -4.58
N GLY A 49 -12.85 -4.77 -5.39
CA GLY A 49 -14.15 -4.11 -5.24
C GLY A 49 -14.89 -4.05 -6.56
N ASP A 50 -16.18 -3.69 -6.51
CA ASP A 50 -17.05 -3.66 -7.69
C ASP A 50 -16.52 -2.70 -8.78
N ALA A 51 -17.02 -2.88 -10.00
CA ALA A 51 -16.77 -1.92 -11.07
C ALA A 51 -17.26 -0.53 -10.66
N GLU A 52 -16.58 0.52 -11.15
CA GLU A 52 -16.98 1.92 -10.97
C GLU A 52 -17.00 2.46 -9.53
N VAL A 53 -16.57 1.70 -8.51
CA VAL A 53 -16.50 2.20 -7.13
C VAL A 53 -15.45 3.31 -6.92
N GLY A 54 -14.54 3.50 -7.88
CA GLY A 54 -13.56 4.59 -7.90
C GLY A 54 -12.13 4.20 -7.55
N LYS A 55 -11.76 2.92 -7.66
CA LYS A 55 -10.39 2.41 -7.37
C LYS A 55 -9.31 3.15 -8.16
N SER A 56 -9.45 3.21 -9.49
CA SER A 56 -8.49 3.88 -10.37
C SER A 56 -8.46 5.39 -10.13
N THR A 57 -9.60 6.01 -9.80
CA THR A 57 -9.70 7.43 -9.41
C THR A 57 -8.94 7.71 -8.12
N PHE A 58 -9.03 6.82 -7.13
CA PHE A 58 -8.26 6.90 -5.90
C PHE A 58 -6.76 6.80 -6.17
N LEU A 59 -6.31 5.81 -6.96
CA LEU A 59 -4.90 5.67 -7.35
C LEU A 59 -4.38 6.89 -8.12
N SER A 60 -5.21 7.46 -8.99
CA SER A 60 -4.90 8.69 -9.72
C SER A 60 -4.73 9.89 -8.78
N ARG A 61 -5.56 9.99 -7.74
CA ARG A 61 -5.38 11.01 -6.70
C ARG A 61 -4.08 10.82 -5.94
N LEU A 62 -3.69 9.58 -5.64
CA LEU A 62 -2.42 9.32 -4.95
C LEU A 62 -1.20 9.72 -5.79
N SER A 63 -1.27 9.65 -7.13
CA SER A 63 -0.13 9.94 -8.02
C SER A 63 0.18 11.41 -8.16
N LEU A 64 -0.79 12.28 -7.88
CA LEU A 64 -0.57 13.72 -7.73
C LEU A 64 0.28 14.07 -6.50
N GLY A 65 0.54 13.09 -5.64
CA GLY A 65 1.40 13.19 -4.47
C GLY A 65 0.74 13.94 -3.31
N ILE A 66 1.42 13.90 -2.16
CA ILE A 66 1.13 14.73 -1.00
C ILE A 66 1.61 16.16 -1.33
N GLN A 67 0.92 16.90 -2.20
CA GLN A 67 1.27 18.30 -2.45
C GLN A 67 1.19 19.06 -1.11
N PRO A 68 2.33 19.57 -0.59
CA PRO A 68 2.32 20.36 0.62
C PRO A 68 1.94 21.79 0.22
N ARG A 69 0.83 22.27 0.80
CA ARG A 69 0.35 23.66 0.75
C ARG A 69 -0.49 23.98 -0.48
N GLY A 70 -1.78 24.22 -0.25
CA GLY A 70 -2.69 24.63 -1.31
C GLY A 70 -4.11 24.15 -1.05
N ASP A 71 -4.70 24.63 0.02
CA ASP A 71 -6.09 24.41 0.44
C ASP A 71 -7.10 24.99 -0.59
N GLY A 72 -6.59 25.58 -1.68
CA GLY A 72 -7.34 25.95 -2.89
C GLY A 72 -7.49 24.76 -3.83
N LEU A 73 -8.48 23.91 -3.55
CA LEU A 73 -8.99 22.86 -4.45
C LEU A 73 -10.26 23.40 -5.15
N PRO A 74 -10.21 23.80 -6.44
CA PRO A 74 -10.75 22.96 -7.55
C PRO A 74 -10.07 23.22 -8.95
N PRO A 75 -10.54 22.61 -10.05
CA PRO A 75 -10.54 21.19 -10.39
C PRO A 75 -9.22 20.82 -11.11
N TYR A 76 -8.33 20.07 -10.48
CA TYR A 76 -7.24 19.46 -11.26
C TYR A 76 -7.84 18.26 -11.99
N GLU A 77 -7.61 18.17 -13.30
CA GLU A 77 -7.90 16.93 -14.03
C GLU A 77 -7.05 15.81 -13.41
N LEU A 78 -7.72 14.78 -12.90
CA LEU A 78 -7.04 13.62 -12.37
C LEU A 78 -6.28 12.94 -13.52
N PRO A 79 -4.98 12.62 -13.35
CA PRO A 79 -4.21 11.98 -14.41
C PRO A 79 -4.87 10.65 -14.77
N THR A 80 -5.15 10.46 -16.05
CA THR A 80 -5.73 9.20 -16.52
C THR A 80 -4.70 8.10 -16.36
N LEU A 81 -4.95 7.19 -15.42
CA LEU A 81 -4.16 5.99 -15.26
C LEU A 81 -4.57 4.99 -16.34
N ARG A 82 -3.61 4.46 -17.09
CA ARG A 82 -3.88 3.38 -18.04
C ARG A 82 -3.65 2.05 -17.33
N ASP A 83 -4.55 1.09 -17.54
CA ASP A 83 -4.47 -0.20 -16.86
C ASP A 83 -3.19 -0.99 -17.19
N ILE A 84 -2.58 -0.71 -18.35
CA ILE A 84 -1.30 -1.30 -18.77
C ILE A 84 -0.10 -0.80 -17.96
N ASP A 85 -0.21 0.34 -17.29
CA ASP A 85 0.88 0.94 -16.53
C ASP A 85 0.99 0.35 -15.10
N GLN A 86 0.21 -0.69 -14.79
CA GLN A 86 0.28 -1.40 -13.52
C GLN A 86 1.55 -2.26 -13.40
N PRO A 87 2.20 -2.33 -12.22
CA PRO A 87 1.77 -1.73 -10.94
C PRO A 87 2.01 -0.22 -10.84
N PHE A 88 1.09 0.49 -10.18
CA PHE A 88 1.29 1.89 -9.83
C PHE A 88 2.18 1.98 -8.60
N ALA A 89 3.43 2.39 -8.80
CA ALA A 89 4.43 2.46 -7.73
C ALA A 89 4.50 3.84 -7.07
N PHE A 90 4.55 3.86 -5.74
CA PHE A 90 4.68 5.06 -4.91
C PHE A 90 5.80 4.89 -3.91
N ASP A 91 6.75 5.81 -3.92
CA ASP A 91 7.83 5.84 -2.93
C ASP A 91 7.38 6.69 -1.73
N ILE A 92 7.35 6.07 -0.55
CA ILE A 92 6.93 6.71 0.70
C ILE A 92 8.02 6.54 1.76
N SER A 93 8.24 7.58 2.57
CA SER A 93 9.14 7.49 3.72
C SER A 93 8.32 7.48 5.02
N LEU A 94 8.49 6.43 5.83
CA LEU A 94 7.88 6.31 7.14
C LEU A 94 8.96 6.14 8.20
N TYR A 95 8.92 6.99 9.24
CA TYR A 95 9.89 6.97 10.35
C TYR A 95 11.35 6.98 9.89
N GLY A 96 11.65 7.68 8.79
CA GLY A 96 12.99 7.76 8.21
C GLY A 96 13.42 6.53 7.39
N ARG A 97 12.54 5.55 7.20
CA ARG A 97 12.78 4.39 6.33
C ARG A 97 11.99 4.54 5.01
N PRO A 98 12.64 4.41 3.84
CA PRO A 98 11.95 4.44 2.56
C PRO A 98 11.27 3.10 2.29
N TYR A 99 10.07 3.14 1.71
CA TYR A 99 9.27 2.00 1.27
C TYR A 99 8.74 2.28 -0.13
N ARG A 100 8.57 1.22 -0.93
CA ARG A 100 7.97 1.32 -2.26
C ARG A 100 6.68 0.53 -2.31
N LEU A 101 5.55 1.22 -2.38
CA LEU A 101 4.22 0.60 -2.46
C LEU A 101 3.85 0.39 -3.92
N GLN A 102 3.55 -0.84 -4.31
CA GLN A 102 3.12 -1.21 -5.65
C GLN A 102 1.63 -1.54 -5.62
N PHE A 103 0.80 -0.68 -6.20
CA PHE A 103 -0.64 -0.88 -6.23
C PHE A 103 -1.10 -1.59 -7.50
N PHE A 104 -1.98 -2.57 -7.30
CA PHE A 104 -2.64 -3.32 -8.35
C PHE A 104 -4.14 -3.08 -8.27
N ASP A 105 -4.77 -2.81 -9.41
CA ASP A 105 -6.21 -2.63 -9.58
C ASP A 105 -6.81 -3.82 -10.36
N THR A 106 -8.05 -4.18 -10.08
CA THR A 106 -8.75 -5.31 -10.74
C THR A 106 -8.94 -5.11 -12.24
N ALA A 107 -8.87 -3.86 -12.71
CA ALA A 107 -8.93 -3.52 -14.13
C ALA A 107 -7.67 -3.94 -14.91
N SER A 108 -6.65 -4.52 -14.25
CA SER A 108 -5.45 -5.01 -14.91
C SER A 108 -5.76 -6.03 -16.02
N PRO A 109 -5.07 -5.97 -17.17
CA PRO A 109 -5.18 -6.99 -18.21
C PRO A 109 -4.64 -8.36 -17.77
N TYR A 110 -3.86 -8.40 -16.68
CA TYR A 110 -3.31 -9.63 -16.12
C TYR A 110 -4.20 -10.19 -15.01
N ASN A 111 -4.22 -11.52 -14.85
CA ASN A 111 -5.03 -12.15 -13.83
C ASN A 111 -4.49 -11.85 -12.43
N TYR A 112 -5.19 -10.97 -11.69
CA TYR A 112 -4.83 -10.54 -10.35
C TYR A 112 -4.79 -11.70 -9.33
N THR A 113 -5.40 -12.85 -9.61
CA THR A 113 -5.33 -14.03 -8.71
C THR A 113 -3.95 -14.68 -8.65
N LEU A 114 -3.06 -14.38 -9.61
CA LEU A 114 -1.68 -14.84 -9.61
C LEU A 114 -0.74 -13.95 -8.78
N LEU A 115 -1.23 -12.79 -8.34
CA LEU A 115 -0.45 -11.87 -7.52
C LEU A 115 -0.29 -12.43 -6.09
N LYS A 116 0.83 -12.08 -5.47
CA LYS A 116 1.06 -12.32 -4.05
C LYS A 116 1.03 -10.98 -3.30
N PRO A 117 -0.17 -10.45 -2.99
CA PRO A 117 -0.27 -9.20 -2.24
C PRO A 117 0.21 -9.39 -0.80
N GLN A 118 0.86 -8.38 -0.26
CA GLN A 118 1.18 -8.26 1.17
C GLN A 118 0.12 -7.46 1.92
N PHE A 119 -0.76 -6.75 1.19
CA PHE A 119 -1.87 -6.00 1.77
C PHE A 119 -3.05 -5.96 0.78
N VAL A 120 -4.26 -6.21 1.27
CA VAL A 120 -5.48 -6.14 0.46
C VAL A 120 -6.38 -5.02 0.95
N ILE A 121 -6.93 -4.25 0.01
CA ILE A 121 -7.89 -3.17 0.27
C ILE A 121 -9.20 -3.49 -0.46
N LEU A 122 -10.26 -3.72 0.31
CA LEU A 122 -11.63 -3.91 -0.15
C LEU A 122 -12.32 -2.55 -0.28
N CYS A 123 -12.56 -2.12 -1.53
CA CYS A 123 -13.10 -0.82 -1.87
C CYS A 123 -14.60 -0.92 -2.18
N TYR A 124 -15.38 0.03 -1.65
CA TYR A 124 -16.79 0.18 -1.98
C TYR A 124 -17.15 1.65 -2.22
N ASP A 125 -18.29 1.90 -2.86
CA ASP A 125 -18.82 3.24 -3.12
C ASP A 125 -19.81 3.65 -2.02
N ILE A 126 -19.52 4.74 -1.31
CA ILE A 126 -20.38 5.26 -0.24
C ILE A 126 -21.78 5.63 -0.73
N SER A 127 -21.95 5.99 -2.01
CA SER A 127 -23.27 6.27 -2.59
C SER A 127 -24.08 5.01 -2.92
N SER A 128 -23.46 3.83 -2.93
CA SER A 128 -24.06 2.56 -3.33
C SER A 128 -23.90 1.48 -2.27
N ARG A 129 -24.94 1.29 -1.45
CA ARG A 129 -25.03 0.20 -0.46
C ARG A 129 -24.81 -1.20 -1.04
N ALA A 130 -25.19 -1.43 -2.29
CA ALA A 130 -24.97 -2.72 -2.94
C ALA A 130 -23.48 -3.09 -2.96
N SER A 131 -22.61 -2.12 -3.25
CA SER A 131 -21.16 -2.33 -3.28
C SER A 131 -20.56 -2.68 -1.92
N LEU A 132 -21.12 -2.16 -0.82
CA LEU A 132 -20.74 -2.56 0.55
C LEU A 132 -21.12 -4.02 0.81
N ASN A 133 -22.33 -4.42 0.42
CA ASN A 133 -22.79 -5.81 0.57
C ASN A 133 -21.98 -6.78 -0.31
N SER A 134 -21.50 -6.34 -1.47
CA SER A 134 -20.61 -7.12 -2.33
C SER A 134 -19.30 -7.48 -1.62
N LEU A 135 -18.82 -6.66 -0.67
CA LEU A 135 -17.58 -6.95 0.05
C LEU A 135 -17.66 -8.27 0.80
N SER A 136 -18.72 -8.49 1.56
CA SER A 136 -18.89 -9.71 2.37
C SER A 136 -19.35 -10.90 1.54
N THR A 137 -20.16 -10.67 0.51
CA THR A 137 -20.75 -11.75 -0.30
C THR A 137 -19.85 -12.26 -1.42
N THR A 138 -18.98 -11.40 -1.96
CA THR A 138 -18.19 -11.69 -3.16
C THR A 138 -16.69 -11.52 -2.90
N TRP A 139 -16.25 -10.34 -2.47
CA TRP A 139 -14.83 -10.01 -2.44
C TRP A 139 -14.06 -10.69 -1.31
N LEU A 140 -14.59 -10.72 -0.10
CA LEU A 140 -13.96 -11.41 1.02
C LEU A 140 -13.84 -12.93 0.77
N PRO A 141 -14.86 -13.64 0.26
CA PRO A 141 -14.70 -15.02 -0.19
C PRO A 141 -13.61 -15.21 -1.25
N ILE A 142 -13.46 -14.29 -2.20
CA ILE A 142 -12.37 -14.33 -3.20
C ILE A 142 -11.01 -14.19 -2.50
N VAL A 143 -10.88 -13.26 -1.55
CA VAL A 143 -9.65 -13.08 -0.77
C VAL A 143 -9.29 -14.35 -0.03
N ASN A 144 -10.25 -14.92 0.70
CA ASN A 144 -10.05 -16.15 1.47
C ASN A 144 -9.75 -17.37 0.58
N LYS A 145 -10.25 -17.39 -0.65
CA LYS A 145 -10.02 -18.50 -1.58
C LYS A 145 -8.66 -18.43 -2.26
N HIS A 146 -8.24 -17.25 -2.68
CA HIS A 146 -7.06 -17.08 -3.54
C HIS A 146 -5.81 -16.61 -2.78
N PHE A 147 -5.97 -15.89 -1.67
CA PHE A 147 -4.86 -15.23 -0.98
C PHE A 147 -4.65 -15.70 0.47
N ASN A 148 -5.40 -16.70 0.94
CA ASN A 148 -5.26 -17.29 2.29
C ASN A 148 -4.05 -18.24 2.45
N TYR A 149 -3.03 -18.11 1.59
CA TYR A 149 -1.77 -18.85 1.77
C TYR A 149 -0.88 -18.23 2.86
N ASP A 150 -1.18 -17.00 3.28
CA ASP A 150 -0.53 -16.30 4.38
C ASP A 150 -1.61 -15.92 5.40
N GLU A 151 -1.59 -16.59 6.56
CA GLU A 151 -2.53 -16.30 7.65
C GLU A 151 -2.37 -14.87 8.18
N ASN A 152 -1.30 -14.14 7.84
CA ASN A 152 -1.01 -12.79 8.31
C ASN A 152 -1.33 -11.69 7.29
N LEU A 153 -2.02 -11.99 6.18
CA LEU A 153 -2.38 -10.98 5.18
C LEU A 153 -3.37 -9.96 5.76
N PRO A 154 -2.98 -8.68 5.97
CA PRO A 154 -3.89 -7.66 6.43
C PRO A 154 -4.95 -7.33 5.35
N VAL A 155 -6.16 -7.04 5.80
CA VAL A 155 -7.29 -6.61 4.98
C VAL A 155 -7.86 -5.31 5.53
N MET A 156 -7.97 -4.31 4.66
CA MET A 156 -8.58 -3.01 4.97
C MET A 156 -9.86 -2.84 4.16
N VAL A 157 -10.88 -2.23 4.76
CA VAL A 157 -12.06 -1.73 4.04
C VAL A 157 -11.92 -0.23 3.79
N LEU A 158 -12.14 0.18 2.54
CA LEU A 158 -12.04 1.56 2.10
C LEU A 158 -13.34 2.03 1.44
N GLY A 159 -14.02 3.00 2.08
CA GLY A 159 -15.16 3.71 1.51
C GLY A 159 -14.70 4.84 0.59
N LEU A 160 -15.03 4.74 -0.70
CA LEU A 160 -14.71 5.75 -1.71
C LEU A 160 -15.92 6.66 -1.98
N LYS A 161 -15.65 7.78 -2.66
CA LYS A 161 -16.66 8.78 -3.04
C LYS A 161 -17.44 9.35 -1.84
N ARG A 162 -16.73 9.63 -0.74
CA ARG A 162 -17.32 10.18 0.49
C ARG A 162 -18.11 11.47 0.26
N ASP A 163 -17.70 12.27 -0.72
CA ASP A 163 -18.37 13.49 -1.18
C ASP A 163 -19.81 13.26 -1.67
N LEU A 164 -20.15 12.05 -2.11
CA LEU A 164 -21.50 11.70 -2.57
C LEU A 164 -22.45 11.27 -1.45
N ARG A 165 -21.99 11.24 -0.19
CA ARG A 165 -22.83 10.83 0.95
C ARG A 165 -24.02 11.77 1.12
N LYS A 166 -25.22 11.20 1.16
CA LYS A 166 -26.46 11.92 1.46
C LYS A 166 -27.12 11.34 2.70
N GLN A 167 -27.66 12.23 3.54
CA GLN A 167 -28.50 11.82 4.66
C GLN A 167 -29.73 11.09 4.15
N TRP A 168 -30.15 10.03 4.83
CA TRP A 168 -31.36 9.30 4.43
C TRP A 168 -32.60 10.16 4.61
N THR A 169 -33.51 10.05 3.66
CA THR A 169 -34.80 10.73 3.71
C THR A 169 -35.73 10.03 4.70
N ILE A 170 -36.79 10.74 5.12
CA ILE A 170 -37.84 10.16 5.97
C ILE A 170 -38.51 8.97 5.27
N GLU A 171 -38.64 9.04 3.93
CA GLU A 171 -39.18 7.97 3.11
C GLU A 171 -38.28 6.73 3.11
N GLU A 172 -36.96 6.90 2.97
CA GLU A 172 -35.98 5.81 3.01
C GLU A 172 -35.93 5.11 4.37
N HIS A 173 -36.13 5.86 5.46
CA HIS A 173 -36.23 5.29 6.80
C HIS A 173 -37.50 4.45 7.01
N GLY A 174 -38.55 4.73 6.25
CA GLY A 174 -39.86 4.15 6.43
C GLY A 174 -40.52 4.54 7.77
N PRO A 175 -41.79 4.14 7.98
CA PRO A 175 -42.55 4.49 9.18
C PRO A 175 -41.90 3.99 10.48
N ASP A 176 -41.20 2.85 10.43
CA ASP A 176 -40.55 2.22 11.59
C ASP A 176 -39.13 2.73 11.86
N LYS A 177 -38.62 3.69 11.06
CA LYS A 177 -37.23 4.21 11.12
C LYS A 177 -36.12 3.15 10.98
N LYS A 178 -36.42 2.00 10.40
CA LYS A 178 -35.48 0.88 10.18
C LYS A 178 -34.96 0.78 8.75
N GLY A 179 -35.63 1.45 7.82
CA GLY A 179 -35.21 1.50 6.43
C GLY A 179 -33.85 2.19 6.30
N LYS A 180 -33.11 1.75 5.28
CA LYS A 180 -31.76 2.22 4.99
C LYS A 180 -31.74 2.79 3.59
N GLY A 181 -31.29 4.03 3.46
CA GLY A 181 -31.12 4.67 2.16
C GLY A 181 -29.97 4.10 1.35
N ALA A 182 -29.82 4.62 0.14
CA ALA A 182 -28.80 4.17 -0.81
C ALA A 182 -27.37 4.48 -0.33
N SER A 183 -27.17 5.65 0.29
CA SER A 183 -25.88 6.05 0.86
C SER A 183 -25.53 5.23 2.10
N VAL A 184 -24.29 4.82 2.23
CA VAL A 184 -23.76 4.13 3.40
C VAL A 184 -23.36 5.15 4.46
N MET A 185 -23.83 4.92 5.69
CA MET A 185 -23.45 5.74 6.84
C MET A 185 -22.16 5.21 7.47
N PRO A 186 -21.31 6.08 8.09
CA PRO A 186 -20.02 5.67 8.63
C PRO A 186 -20.09 4.46 9.57
N HIS A 187 -21.08 4.46 10.47
CA HIS A 187 -21.27 3.38 11.43
C HIS A 187 -21.54 2.02 10.76
N GLU A 188 -22.17 2.02 9.59
CA GLU A 188 -22.45 0.78 8.86
C GLU A 188 -21.21 0.23 8.19
N GLY A 189 -20.39 1.08 7.58
CA GLY A 189 -19.13 0.66 6.99
C GLY A 189 -18.17 0.09 8.04
N VAL A 190 -18.06 0.75 9.19
CA VAL A 190 -17.29 0.26 10.35
C VAL A 190 -17.84 -1.09 10.83
N GLN A 191 -19.16 -1.20 11.01
CA GLN A 191 -19.79 -2.44 11.45
C GLN A 191 -19.54 -3.59 10.47
N THR A 192 -19.62 -3.33 9.17
CA THR A 192 -19.33 -4.34 8.14
C THR A 192 -17.86 -4.75 8.17
N ALA A 193 -16.92 -3.81 8.31
CA ALA A 193 -15.50 -4.13 8.44
C ALA A 193 -15.20 -4.99 9.68
N GLN A 194 -15.82 -4.69 10.82
CA GLN A 194 -15.72 -5.49 12.05
C GLN A 194 -16.31 -6.90 11.87
N GLN A 195 -17.49 -7.01 11.26
CA GLN A 195 -18.14 -8.30 10.99
C GLN A 195 -17.30 -9.18 10.05
N MET A 196 -16.58 -8.56 9.11
CA MET A 196 -15.65 -9.23 8.21
C MET A 196 -14.28 -9.50 8.83
N LEU A 197 -14.04 -9.08 10.09
CA LEU A 197 -12.76 -9.18 10.79
C LEU A 197 -11.61 -8.51 10.02
N CYS A 198 -11.90 -7.38 9.36
CA CYS A 198 -10.88 -6.58 8.69
C CYS A 198 -10.07 -5.77 9.71
N ASP A 199 -8.78 -5.57 9.42
CA ASP A 199 -7.82 -4.94 10.33
C ASP A 199 -8.00 -3.42 10.43
N ARG A 200 -8.54 -2.82 9.36
CA ARG A 200 -8.73 -1.38 9.23
C ARG A 200 -9.99 -1.01 8.46
N TYR A 201 -10.53 0.15 8.82
CA TYR A 201 -11.57 0.84 8.09
C TYR A 201 -11.18 2.30 7.88
N ALA A 202 -11.36 2.81 6.66
CA ALA A 202 -11.29 4.24 6.38
C ALA A 202 -12.22 4.66 5.26
N GLU A 203 -12.43 5.97 5.12
CA GLU A 203 -13.20 6.58 4.03
C GLU A 203 -12.45 7.77 3.45
N CYS A 204 -12.58 8.00 2.13
CA CYS A 204 -12.03 9.20 1.51
C CYS A 204 -12.83 9.63 0.28
N SER A 205 -12.55 10.85 -0.19
CA SER A 205 -13.00 11.32 -1.50
C SER A 205 -11.79 11.64 -2.37
N ALA A 206 -11.58 10.82 -3.40
CA ALA A 206 -10.56 11.07 -4.41
C ALA A 206 -10.87 12.31 -5.27
N LEU A 207 -12.13 12.79 -5.28
CA LEU A 207 -12.54 13.97 -6.04
C LEU A 207 -12.21 15.26 -5.28
N THR A 208 -12.56 15.33 -3.99
CA THR A 208 -12.26 16.52 -3.16
C THR A 208 -10.86 16.48 -2.56
N GLY A 209 -10.25 15.29 -2.48
CA GLY A 209 -9.00 15.05 -1.75
C GLY A 209 -9.20 14.82 -0.25
N GLU A 210 -10.44 14.85 0.23
CA GLU A 210 -10.76 14.67 1.66
C GLU A 210 -10.32 13.29 2.15
N LEU A 211 -9.54 13.27 3.24
CA LEU A 211 -8.98 12.09 3.91
C LEU A 211 -8.05 11.20 3.06
N CYS A 212 -7.70 11.58 1.82
CA CYS A 212 -6.82 10.75 0.98
C CYS A 212 -5.40 10.63 1.54
N ARG A 213 -4.89 11.67 2.22
CA ARG A 213 -3.55 11.66 2.82
C ARG A 213 -3.51 10.71 4.02
N GLU A 214 -4.51 10.82 4.87
CA GLU A 214 -4.67 10.02 6.06
C GLU A 214 -4.82 8.54 5.69
N VAL A 215 -5.65 8.22 4.69
CA VAL A 215 -5.76 6.86 4.13
C VAL A 215 -4.41 6.36 3.61
N LEU A 216 -3.64 7.18 2.88
CA LEU A 216 -2.31 6.79 2.39
C LEU A 216 -1.33 6.51 3.55
N GLU A 217 -1.35 7.34 4.59
CA GLU A 217 -0.52 7.15 5.79
C GLU A 217 -0.88 5.83 6.51
N ASP A 218 -2.16 5.51 6.60
CA ASP A 218 -2.63 4.26 7.21
C ASP A 218 -2.28 3.03 6.39
N ILE A 219 -2.40 3.13 5.06
CA ILE A 219 -1.92 2.10 4.12
C ILE A 219 -0.43 1.88 4.34
N ALA A 220 0.36 2.95 4.29
CA ALA A 220 1.80 2.87 4.42
C ALA A 220 2.21 2.31 5.79
N ARG A 221 1.55 2.71 6.88
CA ARG A 221 1.81 2.19 8.23
C ARG A 221 1.50 0.70 8.32
N THR A 222 0.42 0.25 7.69
CA THR A 222 0.03 -1.16 7.65
C THR A 222 1.02 -1.97 6.84
N SER A 223 1.36 -1.50 5.65
CA SER A 223 2.42 -2.05 4.80
C SER A 223 3.76 -2.14 5.54
N ALA A 224 4.18 -1.10 6.26
CA ALA A 224 5.42 -1.17 7.03
C ALA A 224 5.40 -2.30 8.08
N LYS A 225 4.25 -2.56 8.73
CA LYS A 225 4.10 -3.67 9.69
C LYS A 225 4.20 -5.05 9.03
N THR A 226 3.82 -5.20 7.76
CA THR A 226 3.97 -6.49 7.04
C THR A 226 5.44 -6.85 6.81
N THR A 227 6.36 -5.89 6.92
CA THR A 227 7.81 -6.14 6.84
C THR A 227 8.44 -6.58 8.16
N THR A 228 7.68 -6.56 9.26
CA THR A 228 8.15 -6.95 10.60
C THR A 228 7.70 -8.36 10.96
N GLU A 229 8.46 -9.04 11.83
CA GLU A 229 8.12 -10.41 12.29
C GLU A 229 6.76 -10.50 12.99
N ALA A 230 6.25 -9.39 13.53
CA ALA A 230 4.94 -9.32 14.17
C ALA A 230 3.76 -9.34 13.18
N GLY A 231 4.01 -9.10 11.89
CA GLY A 231 2.97 -8.97 10.88
C GLY A 231 2.07 -7.73 11.06
N ALA A 232 1.16 -7.52 10.12
CA ALA A 232 0.21 -6.39 10.17
C ALA A 232 -1.21 -6.79 10.58
N LYS A 233 -1.50 -8.09 10.67
CA LYS A 233 -2.81 -8.62 11.03
C LYS A 233 -3.15 -8.33 12.50
N SER A 234 -4.36 -7.86 12.72
CA SER A 234 -4.93 -7.56 14.02
C SER A 234 -5.24 -8.85 14.79
N GLN A 235 -4.90 -8.85 16.08
CA GLN A 235 -5.10 -9.99 16.97
C GLN A 235 -6.50 -9.90 17.59
N GLY A 236 -7.53 -10.29 16.84
CA GLY A 236 -8.90 -10.51 17.36
C GLY A 236 -10.01 -9.61 16.79
N PRO A 237 -11.28 -9.98 17.02
CA PRO A 237 -12.46 -9.37 16.40
C PRO A 237 -12.74 -7.91 16.79
N ASP A 238 -12.27 -7.48 17.96
CA ASP A 238 -12.53 -6.13 18.50
C ASP A 238 -11.45 -5.08 18.12
N MET A 239 -10.53 -5.42 17.22
CA MET A 239 -9.32 -4.63 16.92
C MET A 239 -9.30 -3.95 15.55
N CYS A 240 -10.46 -3.85 14.87
CA CYS A 240 -10.56 -3.08 13.63
C CYS A 240 -10.22 -1.61 13.92
N ASN A 241 -9.08 -1.12 13.41
CA ASN A 241 -8.70 0.27 13.60
C ASN A 241 -9.52 1.14 12.66
N VAL A 242 -10.28 2.07 13.24
CA VAL A 242 -11.11 3.02 12.50
C VAL A 242 -10.38 4.35 12.40
N MET A 243 -10.35 4.90 11.19
CA MET A 243 -9.91 6.27 10.89
C MET A 243 -11.11 7.20 10.74
#